data_AF-A0A9E2D0R2-F1
#
_entry.id   AF-A0A9E2D0R2-F1
#
_cell.length_a   1.000
_cell.length_b   1.000
_cell.length_c   1.000
_cell.angle_alpha   90.00
_cell.angle_beta   90.00
_cell.angle_gamma   90.00
#
_symmetry.space_group_name_H-M   'P 1'
#
loop_
_entity.id
_entity.type
_entity.pdbx_description
1 polymer ?
#
loop_
_entity_poly.entity_id
_entity_poly.type
_entity_poly.pdbx_seq_one_letter_code
_entity_poly.pdbx_strand_id
1 'polypeptide(L)'
;MPQLFELSEDKRNLALKRFKVIEPYINGRDTLSNIARQHSVSQSSLTRWVAKYKNHGLSGLARKQRKDRGTRKISDLLFHGIEALVLHRPHLSAAAIHRQISKFAKSNGEYTPSYSFVRNYIANIPDDLKTLAHHGNKKYDDLYELIFIRNAERSNKIWQADHTQLDIIVLDENDNERRPWLTIILDDKSRAVAGYYLTFAAPSALNTSLALRQAIWRKQDPNWPVCGIPEILYTDHGSDFTSRHIEQVCAELKIELIFSSVGKPRGRGKIERFFETINQMLLIDLPGYPKCKSKPQNLLSKDLLETRIRDFLNDYHHKKHPALNKNPIESWEENGFLPRLPDSYEQLDLLLLTVVKPRKVRNVGISFSGLNYQSPVLAAYVGEPVVIRYDPRDISEIRVFHDDKYLCSAICPELSERSVSLDQLKKARIKRKAELRKIIRQRKSLVDQILEKPAPPIIAKKKPLRGKQTQNKPQLKIYENE
;
A
#
# COMPACT_ATOMS: atom_id res chain seq x y z
N MET A 1 -43.72 26.45 16.73
CA MET A 1 -42.64 26.25 17.73
C MET A 1 -41.89 25.01 17.31
N PRO A 2 -40.54 24.98 17.38
CA PRO A 2 -39.79 23.78 17.02
C PRO A 2 -40.22 22.60 17.89
N GLN A 3 -40.26 21.40 17.30
CA GLN A 3 -40.57 20.18 18.02
C GLN A 3 -39.45 19.83 19.01
N LEU A 4 -39.73 19.06 20.06
CA LEU A 4 -38.76 18.79 21.12
C LEU A 4 -37.46 18.15 20.60
N PHE A 5 -37.54 17.30 19.57
CA PHE A 5 -36.38 16.63 18.96
C PHE A 5 -35.48 17.59 18.16
N GLU A 6 -35.98 18.75 17.76
CA GLU A 6 -35.22 19.79 17.02
C GLU A 6 -34.39 20.67 17.96
N LEU A 7 -34.51 20.48 19.28
CA LEU A 7 -33.78 21.25 20.29
C LEU A 7 -32.47 20.55 20.68
N SER A 8 -31.39 21.34 20.84
CA SER A 8 -30.12 20.84 21.37
C SER A 8 -30.29 20.19 22.75
N GLU A 9 -29.42 19.27 23.11
CA GLU A 9 -29.49 18.51 24.37
C GLU A 9 -29.53 19.42 25.61
N ASP A 10 -28.71 20.48 25.64
CA ASP A 10 -28.75 21.49 26.71
C ASP A 10 -30.12 22.16 26.86
N LYS A 11 -30.81 22.42 25.75
CA LYS A 11 -32.14 23.04 25.75
C LYS A 11 -33.21 22.06 26.22
N ARG A 12 -33.10 20.78 25.81
CA ARG A 12 -33.96 19.70 26.29
C ARG A 12 -33.77 19.51 27.81
N ASN A 13 -32.53 19.50 28.28
CA ASN A 13 -32.19 19.40 29.70
C ASN A 13 -32.71 20.59 30.51
N LEU A 14 -32.58 21.82 29.99
CA LEU A 14 -33.15 23.00 30.64
C LEU A 14 -34.68 22.96 30.69
N ALA A 15 -35.32 22.54 29.59
CA ALA A 15 -36.78 22.38 29.55
C ALA A 15 -37.25 21.31 30.54
N LEU A 16 -36.53 20.19 30.66
CA LEU A 16 -36.79 19.13 31.62
C LEU A 16 -36.59 19.60 33.07
N LYS A 17 -35.52 20.35 33.36
CA LYS A 17 -35.32 20.96 34.68
C LYS A 17 -36.49 21.87 35.07
N ARG A 18 -36.98 22.69 34.14
CA ARG A 18 -38.15 23.55 34.37
C ARG A 18 -39.44 22.77 34.55
N PHE A 19 -39.59 21.67 33.83
CA PHE A 19 -40.74 20.77 33.98
C PHE A 19 -40.76 20.14 35.37
N LYS A 20 -39.64 19.59 35.85
CA LYS A 20 -39.54 19.00 37.18
C LYS A 20 -39.95 19.96 38.31
N VAL A 21 -39.73 21.26 38.12
CA VAL A 21 -40.16 22.29 39.07
C VAL A 21 -41.68 22.48 39.08
N ILE A 22 -42.36 22.39 37.93
CA ILE A 22 -43.82 22.58 37.83
C ILE A 22 -44.63 21.27 37.89
N GLU A 23 -43.96 20.13 37.79
CA GLU A 23 -44.54 18.78 37.81
C GLU A 23 -45.44 18.51 39.04
N PRO A 24 -45.05 18.88 40.28
CA PRO A 24 -45.92 18.66 41.44
C PRO A 24 -47.26 19.39 41.33
N TYR A 25 -47.29 20.59 40.75
CA TYR A 25 -48.53 21.34 40.51
C TYR A 25 -49.35 20.74 39.36
N ILE A 26 -48.71 20.29 38.29
CA ILE A 26 -49.39 19.64 37.16
C ILE A 26 -50.10 18.36 37.61
N ASN A 27 -49.48 17.61 38.51
CA ASN A 27 -50.02 16.36 39.04
C ASN A 27 -50.98 16.56 40.24
N GLY A 28 -51.32 17.81 40.59
CA GLY A 28 -52.24 18.13 41.69
C GLY A 28 -51.68 17.87 43.10
N ARG A 29 -50.36 17.70 43.24
CA ARG A 29 -49.69 17.34 44.50
C ARG A 29 -49.25 18.54 45.34
N ASP A 30 -49.12 19.73 44.73
CA ASP A 30 -48.74 20.95 45.44
C ASP A 30 -49.31 22.21 44.77
N THR A 31 -49.26 23.36 45.46
CA THR A 31 -49.70 24.66 44.96
C THR A 31 -48.53 25.47 44.39
N LEU A 32 -48.80 26.34 43.41
CA LEU A 32 -47.77 27.21 42.82
C LEU A 32 -47.10 28.13 43.85
N SER A 33 -47.81 28.50 44.92
CA SER A 33 -47.27 29.33 46.01
C SER A 33 -46.20 28.62 46.82
N ASN A 34 -46.38 27.32 47.10
CA ASN A 34 -45.39 26.51 47.82
C ASN A 34 -44.16 26.22 46.96
N ILE A 35 -44.35 25.85 45.69
CA ILE A 35 -43.26 25.61 44.73
C ILE A 35 -42.41 26.87 44.54
N ALA A 36 -43.03 28.06 44.48
CA ALA A 36 -42.32 29.33 44.36
C ALA A 36 -41.37 29.57 45.56
N ARG A 37 -41.81 29.22 46.77
CA ARG A 37 -41.02 29.35 48.01
C ARG A 37 -39.88 28.34 48.08
N GLN A 38 -40.11 27.10 47.63
CA GLN A 38 -39.10 26.04 47.66
C GLN A 38 -37.98 26.20 46.62
N HIS A 39 -38.32 26.66 45.41
CA HIS A 39 -37.36 26.73 44.30
C HIS A 39 -36.82 28.13 44.01
N SER A 40 -37.16 29.14 44.83
CA SER A 40 -36.75 30.55 44.64
C SER A 40 -37.08 31.09 43.24
N VAL A 41 -38.23 30.68 42.68
CA VAL A 41 -38.74 31.13 41.39
C VAL A 41 -40.04 31.89 41.60
N SER A 42 -40.22 33.04 40.95
CA SER A 42 -41.44 33.84 41.10
C SER A 42 -42.69 33.05 40.67
N GLN A 43 -43.79 33.20 41.41
CA GLN A 43 -45.07 32.56 41.08
C GLN A 43 -45.56 32.94 39.67
N SER A 44 -45.28 34.17 39.23
CA SER A 44 -45.56 34.64 37.85
C SER A 44 -44.78 33.87 36.79
N SER A 45 -43.54 33.47 37.08
CA SER A 45 -42.71 32.66 36.17
C SER A 45 -43.21 31.22 36.11
N LEU A 46 -43.60 30.64 37.25
CA LEU A 46 -44.18 29.30 37.31
C LEU A 46 -45.52 29.23 36.57
N THR A 47 -46.41 30.22 36.78
CA THR A 47 -47.69 30.34 36.06
C THR A 47 -47.46 30.38 34.54
N ARG A 48 -46.46 31.17 34.10
CA ARG A 48 -46.07 31.24 32.69
C ARG A 48 -45.52 29.91 32.17
N TRP A 49 -44.77 29.17 32.98
CA TRP A 49 -44.23 27.85 32.60
C TRP A 49 -45.36 26.82 32.47
N VAL A 50 -46.29 26.78 33.42
CA VAL A 50 -47.49 25.92 33.35
C VAL A 50 -48.29 26.20 32.08
N ALA A 51 -48.59 27.46 31.78
CA ALA A 51 -49.34 27.84 30.57
C ALA A 51 -48.60 27.40 29.29
N LYS A 52 -47.27 27.58 29.25
CA LYS A 52 -46.44 27.15 28.11
C LYS A 52 -46.39 25.64 27.95
N TYR A 53 -46.32 24.91 29.06
CA TYR A 53 -46.32 23.45 29.04
C TYR A 53 -47.68 22.90 28.60
N LYS A 54 -48.79 23.44 29.12
CA LYS A 54 -50.14 23.03 28.69
C LYS A 54 -50.38 23.25 27.18
N ASN A 55 -49.88 24.36 26.64
CA ASN A 55 -50.11 24.70 25.22
C ASN A 55 -49.12 24.03 24.25
N HIS A 56 -47.89 23.74 24.69
CA HIS A 56 -46.80 23.35 23.78
C HIS A 56 -45.91 22.21 24.31
N GLY A 57 -46.36 21.50 25.34
CA GLY A 57 -45.61 20.43 25.99
C GLY A 57 -44.23 20.87 26.50
N LEU A 58 -43.30 19.92 26.55
CA LEU A 58 -41.95 20.17 27.07
C LEU A 58 -41.17 21.20 26.22
N SER A 59 -41.40 21.23 24.90
CA SER A 59 -40.82 22.23 23.99
C SER A 59 -41.18 23.68 24.38
N GLY A 60 -42.34 23.89 25.00
CA GLY A 60 -42.78 25.19 25.50
C GLY A 60 -41.86 25.81 26.57
N LEU A 61 -41.17 24.96 27.33
CA LEU A 61 -40.32 25.37 28.46
C LEU A 61 -38.88 25.70 28.05
N ALA A 62 -38.49 25.40 26.82
CA ALA A 62 -37.19 25.77 26.28
C ALA A 62 -37.05 27.30 26.15
N ARG A 63 -35.81 27.82 26.25
CA ARG A 63 -35.53 29.26 26.08
C ARG A 63 -35.78 29.66 24.63
N LYS A 64 -36.72 30.60 24.40
CA LYS A 64 -36.96 31.18 23.05
C LYS A 64 -35.67 31.83 22.54
N GLN A 65 -35.34 31.59 21.27
CA GLN A 65 -34.34 32.38 20.57
C GLN A 65 -34.87 33.79 20.34
N ARG A 66 -33.95 34.76 20.34
CA ARG A 66 -34.19 36.16 19.99
C ARG A 66 -34.67 36.26 18.52
N LYS A 67 -35.70 37.07 18.25
CA LYS A 67 -36.35 37.21 16.92
C LYS A 67 -35.40 37.78 15.85
N ASP A 68 -34.41 38.54 16.29
CA ASP A 68 -33.38 39.27 15.54
C ASP A 68 -32.14 38.42 15.21
N ARG A 69 -32.12 37.15 15.61
CA ARG A 69 -31.05 36.22 15.24
C ARG A 69 -31.22 35.80 13.77
N GLY A 70 -30.52 36.49 12.86
CA GLY A 70 -30.52 36.21 11.42
C GLY A 70 -30.86 37.40 10.54
N THR A 71 -31.30 38.53 11.11
CA THR A 71 -31.51 39.77 10.34
C THR A 71 -30.17 40.41 10.01
N ARG A 72 -29.81 40.35 8.72
CA ARG A 72 -28.55 40.87 8.16
C ARG A 72 -28.54 42.40 8.24
N LYS A 73 -27.52 43.00 8.87
CA LYS A 73 -27.29 44.47 8.86
C LYS A 73 -26.50 44.94 7.63
N ILE A 74 -26.20 44.03 6.72
CA ILE A 74 -25.25 44.21 5.61
C ILE A 74 -25.92 43.67 4.36
N SER A 75 -25.66 44.33 3.21
CA SER A 75 -26.14 43.87 1.91
C SER A 75 -25.60 42.50 1.52
N ASP A 76 -26.32 41.81 0.64
CA ASP A 76 -25.82 40.57 0.06
C ASP A 76 -24.57 40.82 -0.80
N LEU A 77 -24.39 42.03 -1.37
CA LEU A 77 -23.20 42.38 -2.14
C LEU A 77 -21.93 42.34 -1.29
N LEU A 78 -21.95 42.97 -0.11
CA LEU A 78 -20.82 42.94 0.82
C LEU A 78 -20.59 41.53 1.38
N PHE A 79 -21.65 40.75 1.53
CA PHE A 79 -21.57 39.36 2.00
C PHE A 79 -20.79 38.47 1.02
N HIS A 80 -21.21 38.46 -0.26
CA HIS A 80 -20.50 37.73 -1.32
C HIS A 80 -19.10 38.29 -1.55
N GLY A 81 -18.92 39.61 -1.37
CA GLY A 81 -17.59 40.23 -1.43
C GLY A 81 -16.63 39.69 -0.36
N ILE A 82 -17.08 39.50 0.88
CA ILE A 82 -16.24 38.91 1.94
C ILE A 82 -15.90 37.46 1.57
N GLU A 83 -16.88 36.67 1.13
CA GLU A 83 -16.67 35.27 0.76
C GLU A 83 -15.71 35.13 -0.44
N ALA A 84 -15.88 35.93 -1.49
CA ALA A 84 -14.97 35.96 -2.63
C ALA A 84 -13.52 36.27 -2.22
N LEU A 85 -13.32 37.23 -1.31
CA LEU A 85 -11.99 37.58 -0.79
C LEU A 85 -11.40 36.50 0.12
N VAL A 86 -12.24 35.74 0.83
CA VAL A 86 -11.79 34.58 1.61
C VAL A 86 -11.29 33.49 0.68
N LEU A 87 -12.02 33.18 -0.40
CA LEU A 87 -11.69 32.09 -1.34
C LEU A 87 -10.60 32.48 -2.36
N HIS A 88 -10.19 33.75 -2.38
CA HIS A 88 -9.18 34.28 -3.30
C HIS A 88 -7.78 33.67 -3.07
N ARG A 89 -6.99 33.57 -4.15
CA ARG A 89 -5.56 33.22 -4.11
C ARG A 89 -4.69 34.36 -4.61
N PRO A 90 -3.66 34.79 -3.86
CA PRO A 90 -3.16 34.23 -2.58
C PRO A 90 -4.07 34.56 -1.38
N HIS A 91 -3.93 33.77 -0.30
CA HIS A 91 -4.73 33.88 0.92
C HIS A 91 -4.55 35.25 1.60
N LEU A 92 -5.67 35.90 1.92
CA LEU A 92 -5.71 37.20 2.61
C LEU A 92 -5.97 37.02 4.11
N SER A 93 -5.28 37.80 4.94
CA SER A 93 -5.58 37.82 6.38
C SER A 93 -6.95 38.46 6.64
N ALA A 94 -7.61 38.10 7.75
CA ALA A 94 -8.90 38.69 8.14
C ALA A 94 -8.85 40.23 8.21
N ALA A 95 -7.69 40.80 8.59
CA ALA A 95 -7.46 42.24 8.61
C ALA A 95 -7.39 42.84 7.19
N ALA A 96 -6.76 42.15 6.24
CA ALA A 96 -6.72 42.59 4.85
C ALA A 96 -8.11 42.55 4.20
N ILE A 97 -8.88 41.48 4.45
CA ILE A 97 -10.26 41.33 3.98
C ILE A 97 -11.14 42.44 4.56
N HIS A 98 -11.08 42.68 5.87
CA HIS A 98 -11.83 43.77 6.52
C HIS A 98 -11.50 45.14 5.94
N ARG A 99 -10.21 45.43 5.69
CA ARG A 99 -9.77 46.70 5.10
C ARG A 99 -10.33 46.90 3.68
N GLN A 100 -10.27 45.87 2.84
CA GLN A 100 -10.79 45.94 1.46
C GLN A 100 -12.30 46.10 1.42
N ILE A 101 -13.03 45.32 2.23
CA ILE A 101 -14.49 45.40 2.32
C ILE A 101 -14.95 46.72 2.93
N SER A 102 -14.22 47.26 3.91
CA SER A 102 -14.53 48.57 4.47
C SER A 102 -14.34 49.70 3.45
N LYS A 103 -13.31 49.61 2.60
CA LYS A 103 -13.10 50.56 1.50
C LYS A 103 -14.23 50.47 0.47
N PHE A 104 -14.61 49.26 0.10
CA PHE A 104 -15.69 49.00 -0.86
C PHE A 104 -17.07 49.44 -0.32
N ALA A 105 -17.37 49.18 0.95
CA ALA A 105 -18.62 49.64 1.57
C ALA A 105 -18.72 51.17 1.53
N LYS A 106 -17.64 51.88 1.89
CA LYS A 106 -17.60 53.35 1.86
C LYS A 106 -17.78 53.92 0.46
N SER A 107 -17.16 53.34 -0.56
CA SER A 107 -17.31 53.83 -1.94
C SER A 107 -18.71 53.62 -2.51
N ASN A 108 -19.46 52.65 -1.98
CA ASN A 108 -20.83 52.35 -2.41
C ASN A 108 -21.89 52.94 -1.46
N GLY A 109 -21.50 53.79 -0.49
CA GLY A 109 -22.43 54.40 0.46
C GLY A 109 -23.11 53.41 1.42
N GLU A 110 -22.53 52.22 1.60
CA GLU A 110 -23.08 51.16 2.42
C GLU A 110 -22.55 51.15 3.86
N TYR A 111 -23.27 50.49 4.76
CA TYR A 111 -22.85 50.29 6.14
C TYR A 111 -21.53 49.51 6.21
N THR A 112 -20.53 50.10 6.86
CA THR A 112 -19.21 49.48 6.99
C THR A 112 -19.23 48.39 8.07
N PRO A 113 -18.91 47.12 7.74
CA PRO A 113 -18.83 46.06 8.75
C PRO A 113 -17.72 46.30 9.76
N SER A 114 -17.96 45.90 11.01
CA SER A 114 -16.90 45.86 12.02
C SER A 114 -15.93 44.71 11.77
N TYR A 115 -14.69 44.86 12.25
CA TYR A 115 -13.68 43.80 12.16
C TYR A 115 -14.17 42.50 12.82
N SER A 116 -14.79 42.61 14.00
CA SER A 116 -15.33 41.46 14.73
C SER A 116 -16.42 40.73 13.94
N PHE A 117 -17.26 41.48 13.21
CA PHE A 117 -18.24 40.87 12.30
C PHE A 117 -17.55 40.08 11.20
N VAL A 118 -16.60 40.69 10.48
CA VAL A 118 -15.88 40.01 9.38
C VAL A 118 -15.12 38.79 9.88
N ARG A 119 -14.41 38.90 11.02
CA ARG A 119 -13.67 37.78 11.61
C ARG A 119 -14.60 36.63 12.01
N ASN A 120 -15.71 36.92 12.68
CA ASN A 120 -16.68 35.89 13.04
C ASN A 120 -17.31 35.27 11.79
N TYR A 121 -17.55 36.07 10.75
CA TYR A 121 -18.10 35.58 9.50
C TYR A 121 -17.12 34.62 8.80
N ILE A 122 -15.85 35.00 8.65
CA ILE A 122 -14.79 34.14 8.11
C ILE A 122 -14.70 32.80 8.88
N ALA A 123 -14.83 32.86 10.21
CA ALA A 123 -14.81 31.66 11.05
C ALA A 123 -16.03 30.74 10.83
N ASN A 124 -17.16 31.27 10.35
CA ASN A 124 -18.37 30.50 10.05
C ASN A 124 -18.45 30.02 8.60
N ILE A 125 -17.54 30.46 7.71
CA ILE A 125 -17.45 29.90 6.36
C ILE A 125 -17.04 28.42 6.48
N PRO A 126 -17.72 27.49 5.78
CA PRO A 126 -17.41 26.07 5.83
C PRO A 126 -15.92 25.76 5.54
N ASP A 127 -15.32 24.90 6.35
CA ASP A 127 -13.89 24.53 6.23
C ASP A 127 -13.60 23.72 4.97
N ASP A 128 -14.59 22.97 4.48
CA ASP A 128 -14.52 22.20 3.25
C ASP A 128 -14.41 23.14 2.04
N LEU A 129 -15.22 24.19 1.97
CA LEU A 129 -15.16 25.23 0.94
C LEU A 129 -13.80 25.95 0.92
N LYS A 130 -13.29 26.33 2.11
CA LYS A 130 -11.95 26.94 2.25
C LYS A 130 -10.85 25.97 1.84
N THR A 131 -10.98 24.69 2.20
CA THR A 131 -10.01 23.65 1.84
C THR A 131 -9.96 23.45 0.32
N LEU A 132 -11.11 23.36 -0.33
CA LEU A 132 -11.20 23.24 -1.79
C LEU A 132 -10.57 24.45 -2.48
N ALA A 133 -10.93 25.65 -2.05
CA ALA A 133 -10.44 26.90 -2.63
C ALA A 133 -8.91 27.07 -2.47
N HIS A 134 -8.33 26.75 -1.31
CA HIS A 134 -6.91 27.01 -1.02
C HIS A 134 -5.96 25.84 -1.22
N HIS A 135 -6.46 24.61 -1.17
CA HIS A 135 -5.64 23.40 -1.27
C HIS A 135 -6.02 22.49 -2.44
N GLY A 136 -7.12 22.78 -3.15
CA GLY A 136 -7.56 22.05 -4.33
C GLY A 136 -8.24 20.73 -4.01
N ASN A 137 -8.71 20.06 -5.08
CA ASN A 137 -9.53 18.86 -4.99
C ASN A 137 -8.86 17.74 -4.18
N LYS A 138 -7.57 17.48 -4.39
CA LYS A 138 -6.86 16.38 -3.72
C LYS A 138 -7.00 16.41 -2.19
N LYS A 139 -6.74 17.57 -1.57
CA LYS A 139 -6.82 17.73 -0.10
C LYS A 139 -8.27 17.79 0.39
N TYR A 140 -9.18 18.33 -0.42
CA TYR A 140 -10.60 18.33 -0.12
C TYR A 140 -11.14 16.91 -0.06
N ASP A 141 -10.87 16.13 -1.10
CA ASP A 141 -11.29 14.75 -1.21
C ASP A 141 -10.75 13.97 0.01
N ASP A 142 -9.48 14.18 0.40
CA ASP A 142 -8.85 13.47 1.53
C ASP A 142 -9.54 13.71 2.88
N LEU A 143 -10.13 14.90 3.07
CA LEU A 143 -10.69 15.32 4.35
C LEU A 143 -12.21 15.19 4.42
N TYR A 144 -12.92 15.35 3.29
CA TYR A 144 -14.37 15.56 3.29
C TYR A 144 -15.15 14.56 2.42
N GLU A 145 -14.51 13.76 1.57
CA GLU A 145 -15.21 12.74 0.79
C GLU A 145 -15.52 11.49 1.63
N LEU A 146 -16.76 11.00 1.58
CA LEU A 146 -17.18 9.78 2.26
C LEU A 146 -16.45 8.56 1.68
N ILE A 147 -15.55 7.97 2.47
CA ILE A 147 -14.80 6.77 2.09
C ILE A 147 -15.56 5.53 2.57
N PHE A 148 -16.00 4.69 1.63
CA PHE A 148 -16.42 3.33 1.94
C PHE A 148 -15.18 2.47 2.22
N ILE A 149 -14.61 2.61 3.43
CA ILE A 149 -13.52 1.74 3.88
C ILE A 149 -14.14 0.37 4.13
N ARG A 150 -13.95 -0.56 3.18
CA ARG A 150 -14.28 -1.97 3.41
C ARG A 150 -13.32 -2.53 4.46
N ASN A 151 -13.70 -2.39 5.73
CA ASN A 151 -13.05 -3.15 6.79
C ASN A 151 -13.63 -4.57 6.76
N ALA A 152 -12.76 -5.55 6.58
CA ALA A 152 -13.10 -6.94 6.78
C ALA A 152 -13.58 -7.15 8.21
N GLU A 153 -14.70 -7.84 8.38
CA GLU A 153 -15.27 -8.16 9.68
C GLU A 153 -14.44 -9.25 10.39
N ARG A 154 -13.86 -10.17 9.61
CA ARG A 154 -13.05 -11.29 10.06
C ARG A 154 -11.81 -11.47 9.20
N SER A 155 -10.80 -12.11 9.78
CA SER A 155 -9.59 -12.57 9.09
C SER A 155 -9.95 -13.49 7.91
N ASN A 156 -9.11 -13.47 6.88
CA ASN A 156 -9.27 -14.24 5.65
C ASN A 156 -10.49 -13.86 4.80
N LYS A 157 -11.21 -12.78 5.11
CA LYS A 157 -12.31 -12.28 4.28
C LYS A 157 -11.79 -11.46 3.10
N ILE A 158 -10.93 -10.46 3.37
CA ILE A 158 -10.38 -9.58 2.34
C ILE A 158 -8.85 -9.59 2.46
N TRP A 159 -8.19 -9.94 1.37
CA TRP A 159 -6.75 -9.75 1.23
C TRP A 159 -6.48 -8.59 0.28
N GLN A 160 -5.64 -7.64 0.70
CA GLN A 160 -5.14 -6.57 -0.15
C GLN A 160 -3.84 -7.02 -0.80
N ALA A 161 -3.69 -6.86 -2.11
CA ALA A 161 -2.43 -7.10 -2.80
C ALA A 161 -1.95 -5.85 -3.52
N ASP A 162 -0.65 -5.58 -3.39
CA ASP A 162 -0.02 -4.43 -4.01
C ASP A 162 1.49 -4.67 -4.16
N HIS A 163 2.15 -3.91 -5.02
CA HIS A 163 3.56 -4.00 -5.29
C HIS A 163 4.24 -2.62 -5.17
N THR A 164 5.47 -2.60 -4.67
CA THR A 164 6.28 -1.38 -4.61
C THR A 164 7.72 -1.64 -4.98
N GLN A 165 8.37 -0.68 -5.64
CA GLN A 165 9.81 -0.72 -5.84
C GLN A 165 10.48 -0.23 -4.56
N LEU A 166 11.23 -1.12 -3.89
CA LEU A 166 11.86 -0.78 -2.63
C LEU A 166 12.88 0.35 -2.82
N ASP A 167 12.94 1.26 -1.86
CA ASP A 167 13.90 2.36 -1.81
C ASP A 167 15.29 1.88 -1.34
N ILE A 168 15.77 0.74 -1.84
CA ILE A 168 17.07 0.16 -1.49
C ILE A 168 17.76 -0.38 -2.72
N ILE A 169 19.07 -0.11 -2.81
CA ILE A 169 19.96 -0.70 -3.83
C ILE A 169 20.54 -1.98 -3.26
N VAL A 170 20.45 -3.07 -4.02
CA VAL A 170 21.07 -4.37 -3.69
C VAL A 170 21.78 -4.94 -4.92
N LEU A 171 22.64 -5.93 -4.71
CA LEU A 171 23.35 -6.63 -5.76
C LEU A 171 22.51 -7.78 -6.33
N ASP A 172 22.45 -7.83 -7.65
CA ASP A 172 21.94 -8.98 -8.38
C ASP A 172 22.98 -10.13 -8.46
N GLU A 173 22.59 -11.14 -9.19
CA GLU A 173 23.27 -12.39 -9.51
C GLU A 173 24.65 -12.21 -10.16
N ASN A 174 24.77 -11.13 -10.92
CA ASN A 174 25.94 -10.74 -11.70
C ASN A 174 26.68 -9.58 -11.00
N ASP A 175 26.35 -9.31 -9.73
CA ASP A 175 26.87 -8.20 -8.93
C ASP A 175 26.55 -6.81 -9.51
N ASN A 176 25.44 -6.67 -10.26
CA ASN A 176 24.93 -5.36 -10.67
C ASN A 176 24.05 -4.73 -9.58
N GLU A 177 24.15 -3.41 -9.42
CA GLU A 177 23.30 -2.63 -8.53
C GLU A 177 21.89 -2.47 -9.09
N ARG A 178 20.88 -2.98 -8.37
CA ARG A 178 19.46 -2.92 -8.79
C ARG A 178 18.54 -2.65 -7.61
N ARG A 179 17.39 -2.03 -7.91
CA ARG A 179 16.29 -1.86 -6.95
C ARG A 179 15.25 -2.96 -7.17
N PRO A 180 14.95 -3.78 -6.15
CA PRO A 180 13.98 -4.86 -6.27
C PRO A 180 12.55 -4.34 -6.07
N TRP A 181 11.60 -5.05 -6.66
CA TRP A 181 10.18 -4.94 -6.43
C TRP A 181 9.75 -5.95 -5.36
N LEU A 182 8.91 -5.49 -4.44
CA LEU A 182 8.28 -6.32 -3.42
C LEU A 182 6.78 -6.32 -3.65
N THR A 183 6.22 -7.50 -3.84
CA THR A 183 4.77 -7.74 -3.84
C THR A 183 4.36 -8.23 -2.46
N ILE A 184 3.30 -7.67 -1.89
CA ILE A 184 2.76 -8.04 -0.58
C ILE A 184 1.29 -8.42 -0.74
N ILE A 185 0.88 -9.45 0.00
CA ILE A 185 -0.52 -9.82 0.22
C ILE A 185 -0.78 -9.68 1.71
N LEU A 186 -1.67 -8.76 2.08
CA LEU A 186 -1.97 -8.36 3.45
C LEU A 186 -3.41 -8.72 3.80
N ASP A 187 -3.63 -9.38 4.93
CA ASP A 187 -4.98 -9.53 5.47
C ASP A 187 -5.51 -8.19 5.99
N ASP A 188 -6.69 -7.80 5.53
CA ASP A 188 -7.29 -6.50 5.81
C ASP A 188 -7.66 -6.31 7.29
N LYS A 189 -8.12 -7.38 7.96
CA LYS A 189 -8.60 -7.37 9.34
C LYS A 189 -7.44 -7.46 10.32
N SER A 190 -6.60 -8.47 10.18
CA SER A 190 -5.53 -8.79 11.13
C SER A 190 -4.25 -8.01 10.90
N ARG A 191 -4.10 -7.37 9.73
CA ARG A 191 -2.84 -6.74 9.26
C ARG A 191 -1.70 -7.74 9.12
N ALA A 192 -1.95 -9.03 9.23
CA ALA A 192 -0.92 -10.03 9.03
C ALA A 192 -0.62 -10.14 7.53
N VAL A 193 0.66 -10.20 7.18
CA VAL A 193 1.09 -10.47 5.81
C VAL A 193 0.83 -11.95 5.53
N ALA A 194 0.01 -12.25 4.54
CA ALA A 194 -0.26 -13.62 4.12
C ALA A 194 0.86 -14.16 3.23
N GLY A 195 1.39 -13.35 2.31
CA GLY A 195 2.50 -13.77 1.44
C GLY A 195 3.21 -12.59 0.82
N TYR A 196 4.41 -12.84 0.29
CA TYR A 196 5.21 -11.84 -0.41
C TYR A 196 6.03 -12.43 -1.54
N TYR A 197 6.52 -11.58 -2.43
CA TYR A 197 7.45 -11.98 -3.47
C TYR A 197 8.44 -10.85 -3.79
N LEU A 198 9.73 -11.16 -3.73
CA LEU A 198 10.83 -10.22 -4.00
C LEU A 198 11.50 -10.55 -5.34
N THR A 199 11.54 -9.59 -6.26
CA THR A 199 12.10 -9.78 -7.60
C THR A 199 12.74 -8.52 -8.15
N PHE A 200 13.68 -8.67 -9.10
CA PHE A 200 14.18 -7.53 -9.86
C PHE A 200 13.40 -7.27 -11.15
N ALA A 201 12.46 -8.15 -11.52
CA ALA A 201 11.57 -7.91 -12.64
C ALA A 201 10.51 -6.86 -12.25
N ALA A 202 10.05 -6.10 -13.24
CA ALA A 202 8.88 -5.24 -13.03
C ALA A 202 7.67 -6.10 -12.62
N PRO A 203 6.69 -5.52 -11.91
CA PRO A 203 5.45 -6.18 -11.54
C PRO A 203 4.78 -6.84 -12.75
N SER A 204 4.26 -8.03 -12.54
CA SER A 204 3.59 -8.82 -13.56
C SER A 204 2.61 -9.78 -12.89
N ALA A 205 1.60 -10.24 -13.64
CA ALA A 205 0.60 -11.21 -13.18
C ALA A 205 1.23 -12.43 -12.50
N LEU A 206 2.38 -12.83 -13.02
CA LEU A 206 3.15 -13.94 -12.53
C LEU A 206 3.78 -13.68 -11.14
N ASN A 207 4.35 -12.50 -10.92
CA ASN A 207 4.93 -12.13 -9.62
C ASN A 207 3.84 -12.15 -8.54
N THR A 208 2.66 -11.60 -8.87
CA THR A 208 1.46 -11.65 -8.03
C THR A 208 1.02 -13.08 -7.77
N SER A 209 1.05 -13.94 -8.79
CA SER A 209 0.69 -15.36 -8.66
C SER A 209 1.60 -16.10 -7.67
N LEU A 210 2.91 -15.84 -7.72
CA LEU A 210 3.87 -16.45 -6.78
C LEU A 210 3.69 -15.96 -5.34
N ALA A 211 3.39 -14.68 -5.15
CA ALA A 211 3.03 -14.15 -3.83
C ALA A 211 1.72 -14.80 -3.32
N LEU A 212 0.71 -14.92 -4.19
CA LEU A 212 -0.59 -15.51 -3.87
C LEU A 212 -0.49 -17.00 -3.54
N ARG A 213 0.35 -17.75 -4.26
CA ARG A 213 0.63 -19.15 -3.96
C ARG A 213 1.21 -19.33 -2.56
N GLN A 214 2.19 -18.51 -2.19
CA GLN A 214 2.76 -18.53 -0.83
C GLN A 214 1.72 -18.09 0.21
N ALA A 215 0.88 -17.11 -0.13
CA ALA A 215 -0.17 -16.64 0.75
C ALA A 215 -1.19 -17.74 1.06
N ILE A 216 -1.66 -18.46 0.05
CA ILE A 216 -2.67 -19.49 0.19
C ILE A 216 -2.15 -20.73 0.92
N TRP A 217 -0.95 -21.20 0.57
CA TRP A 217 -0.44 -22.43 1.14
C TRP A 217 0.11 -22.26 2.55
N ARG A 218 0.15 -23.36 3.30
CA ARG A 218 0.75 -23.40 4.64
C ARG A 218 2.25 -23.15 4.55
N LYS A 219 2.77 -22.33 5.46
CA LYS A 219 4.21 -22.08 5.60
C LYS A 219 4.81 -23.21 6.43
N GLN A 220 6.10 -23.47 6.22
CA GLN A 220 6.86 -24.38 7.08
C GLN A 220 7.21 -23.73 8.42
N ASP A 221 7.26 -22.40 8.48
CA ASP A 221 7.52 -21.65 9.70
C ASP A 221 6.27 -21.63 10.59
N PRO A 222 6.30 -22.24 11.79
CA PRO A 222 5.16 -22.26 12.70
C PRO A 222 4.77 -20.87 13.22
N ASN A 223 5.69 -19.91 13.19
CA ASN A 223 5.43 -18.53 13.61
C ASN A 223 4.66 -17.74 12.53
N TRP A 224 4.42 -18.33 11.36
CA TRP A 224 3.66 -17.70 10.28
C TRP A 224 2.43 -18.53 9.87
N PRO A 225 1.39 -18.59 10.74
CA PRO A 225 0.20 -19.44 10.55
C PRO A 225 -0.78 -18.91 9.49
N VAL A 226 -0.58 -17.68 9.01
CA VAL A 226 -1.48 -17.02 8.06
C VAL A 226 -1.52 -17.82 6.76
N CYS A 227 -2.66 -18.38 6.38
CA CYS A 227 -2.84 -19.12 5.13
C CYS A 227 -4.32 -19.24 4.77
N GLY A 228 -4.62 -19.79 3.60
CA GLY A 228 -6.00 -20.02 3.16
C GLY A 228 -6.38 -19.32 1.87
N ILE A 229 -7.57 -19.64 1.38
CA ILE A 229 -8.17 -18.97 0.24
C ILE A 229 -9.07 -17.85 0.77
N PRO A 230 -8.81 -16.58 0.44
CA PRO A 230 -9.66 -15.48 0.87
C PRO A 230 -10.99 -15.48 0.13
N GLU A 231 -12.01 -14.81 0.67
CA GLU A 231 -13.25 -14.55 -0.08
C GLU A 231 -13.03 -13.50 -1.16
N ILE A 232 -12.31 -12.43 -0.82
CA ILE A 232 -12.07 -11.28 -1.70
C ILE A 232 -10.57 -11.03 -1.82
N LEU A 233 -10.09 -10.91 -3.05
CA LEU A 233 -8.78 -10.32 -3.36
C LEU A 233 -9.00 -8.89 -3.86
N TYR A 234 -8.51 -7.92 -3.09
CA TYR A 234 -8.68 -6.49 -3.36
C TYR A 234 -7.37 -5.88 -3.87
N THR A 235 -7.38 -5.37 -5.10
CA THR A 235 -6.17 -4.89 -5.79
C THR A 235 -6.44 -3.58 -6.51
N ASP A 236 -5.42 -2.98 -7.15
CA ASP A 236 -5.64 -1.90 -8.11
C ASP A 236 -5.89 -2.42 -9.52
N HIS A 237 -6.19 -1.49 -10.44
CA HIS A 237 -6.37 -1.76 -11.86
C HIS A 237 -5.03 -1.96 -12.60
N GLY A 238 -3.96 -2.37 -11.91
CA GLY A 238 -2.70 -2.75 -12.52
C GLY A 238 -2.89 -3.81 -13.61
N SER A 239 -2.11 -3.72 -14.68
CA SER A 239 -2.19 -4.66 -15.82
C SER A 239 -1.83 -6.10 -15.42
N ASP A 240 -1.09 -6.27 -14.33
CA ASP A 240 -0.80 -7.53 -13.67
C ASP A 240 -2.04 -8.15 -13.01
N PHE A 241 -2.81 -7.35 -12.25
CA PHE A 241 -4.01 -7.81 -11.55
C PHE A 241 -5.23 -7.98 -12.46
N THR A 242 -5.31 -7.21 -13.54
CA THR A 242 -6.36 -7.32 -14.59
C THR A 242 -6.05 -8.38 -15.65
N SER A 243 -5.00 -9.19 -15.44
CA SER A 243 -4.64 -10.24 -16.39
C SER A 243 -5.64 -11.40 -16.35
N ARG A 244 -5.96 -11.95 -17.54
CA ARG A 244 -6.79 -13.16 -17.67
C ARG A 244 -6.32 -14.33 -16.81
N HIS A 245 -5.01 -14.40 -16.57
CA HIS A 245 -4.41 -15.45 -15.75
C HIS A 245 -4.83 -15.34 -14.28
N ILE A 246 -4.74 -14.15 -13.68
CA ILE A 246 -5.17 -13.91 -12.30
C ILE A 246 -6.69 -14.09 -12.18
N GLU A 247 -7.47 -13.63 -13.16
CA GLU A 247 -8.91 -13.85 -13.19
C GLU A 247 -9.28 -15.34 -13.19
N GLN A 248 -8.62 -16.16 -14.02
CA GLN A 248 -8.83 -17.61 -14.08
C GLN A 248 -8.50 -18.29 -12.74
N VAL A 249 -7.35 -17.94 -12.14
CA VAL A 249 -6.94 -18.46 -10.83
C VAL A 249 -7.96 -18.09 -9.76
N CYS A 250 -8.40 -16.83 -9.73
CA CYS A 250 -9.39 -16.38 -8.75
C CYS A 250 -10.71 -17.13 -8.94
N ALA A 251 -11.17 -17.30 -10.18
CA ALA A 251 -12.39 -18.05 -10.48
C ALA A 251 -12.30 -19.52 -10.02
N GLU A 252 -11.20 -20.22 -10.35
CA GLU A 252 -10.96 -21.62 -9.96
C GLU A 252 -10.96 -21.79 -8.43
N LEU A 253 -10.26 -20.88 -7.74
CA LEU A 253 -10.18 -20.90 -6.30
C LEU A 253 -11.42 -20.31 -5.61
N LYS A 254 -12.42 -19.81 -6.36
CA LYS A 254 -13.62 -19.16 -5.85
C LYS A 254 -13.31 -17.92 -4.99
N ILE A 255 -12.39 -17.10 -5.48
CA ILE A 255 -12.01 -15.80 -4.93
C ILE A 255 -12.71 -14.72 -5.76
N GLU A 256 -13.41 -13.80 -5.11
CA GLU A 256 -13.95 -12.60 -5.75
C GLU A 256 -12.82 -11.57 -5.95
N LEU A 257 -12.51 -11.25 -7.20
CA LEU A 257 -11.51 -10.23 -7.53
C LEU A 257 -12.17 -8.86 -7.63
N ILE A 258 -11.73 -7.91 -6.79
CA ILE A 258 -12.32 -6.58 -6.71
C ILE A 258 -11.22 -5.53 -6.89
N PHE A 259 -11.43 -4.64 -7.85
CA PHE A 259 -10.49 -3.56 -8.13
C PHE A 259 -10.90 -2.25 -7.45
N SER A 260 -9.92 -1.55 -6.89
CA SER A 260 -10.11 -0.19 -6.38
C SER A 260 -10.44 0.78 -7.51
N SER A 261 -11.39 1.69 -7.31
CA SER A 261 -11.80 2.68 -8.33
C SER A 261 -10.60 3.48 -8.85
N VAL A 262 -10.46 3.53 -10.19
CA VAL A 262 -9.38 4.25 -10.88
C VAL A 262 -9.31 5.71 -10.38
N GLY A 263 -8.12 6.13 -9.91
CA GLY A 263 -7.89 7.50 -9.45
C GLY A 263 -8.35 7.81 -8.00
N LYS A 264 -8.90 6.85 -7.26
CA LYS A 264 -9.28 7.02 -5.83
C LYS A 264 -8.59 5.96 -4.94
N PRO A 265 -7.35 6.20 -4.48
CA PRO A 265 -6.52 5.20 -3.77
C PRO A 265 -6.99 4.82 -2.35
N ARG A 266 -8.11 5.37 -1.85
CA ARG A 266 -8.40 5.38 -0.40
C ARG A 266 -8.84 4.05 0.23
N GLY A 267 -9.07 3.00 -0.57
CA GLY A 267 -9.33 1.64 -0.06
C GLY A 267 -8.06 0.84 0.33
N ARG A 268 -6.87 1.31 -0.08
CA ARG A 268 -5.59 0.58 0.09
C ARG A 268 -4.66 1.18 1.15
N GLY A 269 -5.15 2.12 1.96
CA GLY A 269 -4.31 2.80 2.96
C GLY A 269 -3.67 1.87 4.01
N LYS A 270 -4.12 0.61 4.10
CA LYS A 270 -3.55 -0.41 4.99
C LYS A 270 -2.24 -0.97 4.43
N ILE A 271 -2.23 -1.42 3.17
CA ILE A 271 -1.03 -1.94 2.51
C ILE A 271 -0.03 -0.82 2.20
N GLU A 272 -0.50 0.37 1.85
CA GLU A 272 0.35 1.55 1.65
C GLU A 272 1.09 1.92 2.95
N ARG A 273 0.40 1.94 4.09
CA ARG A 273 1.02 2.15 5.42
C ARG A 273 1.99 1.03 5.80
N PHE A 274 1.72 -0.21 5.38
CA PHE A 274 2.63 -1.31 5.61
C PHE A 274 3.96 -1.13 4.83
N PHE A 275 3.91 -0.66 3.58
CA PHE A 275 5.13 -0.30 2.85
C PHE A 275 5.91 0.85 3.50
N GLU A 276 5.21 1.88 4.01
CA GLU A 276 5.87 2.92 4.82
C GLU A 276 6.56 2.34 6.05
N THR A 277 5.95 1.35 6.69
CA THR A 277 6.53 0.65 7.86
C THR A 277 7.81 -0.10 7.47
N ILE A 278 7.83 -0.80 6.33
CA ILE A 278 9.05 -1.44 5.78
C ILE A 278 10.16 -0.40 5.59
N ASN A 279 9.83 0.75 4.98
CA ASN A 279 10.82 1.81 4.75
C ASN A 279 11.39 2.37 6.06
N GLN A 280 10.53 2.59 7.06
CA GLN A 280 10.90 3.24 8.33
C GLN A 280 11.55 2.31 9.34
N MET A 281 11.24 1.01 9.31
CA MET A 281 11.67 0.06 10.34
C MET A 281 12.65 -1.02 9.84
N LEU A 282 12.74 -1.24 8.54
CA LEU A 282 13.67 -2.21 7.96
C LEU A 282 14.70 -1.53 7.06
N LEU A 283 14.27 -0.85 6.00
CA LEU A 283 15.20 -0.39 4.97
C LEU A 283 16.15 0.71 5.47
N ILE A 284 15.69 1.56 6.39
CA ILE A 284 16.51 2.68 6.89
C ILE A 284 17.82 2.24 7.54
N ASP A 285 17.86 1.03 8.10
CA ASP A 285 19.02 0.47 8.79
C ASP A 285 19.92 -0.39 7.88
N LEU A 286 19.52 -0.59 6.61
CA LEU A 286 20.26 -1.42 5.66
C LEU A 286 21.17 -0.59 4.74
N PRO A 287 22.36 -1.09 4.38
CA PRO A 287 23.21 -0.44 3.40
C PRO A 287 22.54 -0.46 2.01
N GLY A 288 22.67 0.65 1.27
CA GLY A 288 22.01 0.84 -0.02
C GLY A 288 20.70 1.63 0.05
N TYR A 289 20.23 1.99 1.25
CA TYR A 289 19.12 2.94 1.42
C TYR A 289 19.60 4.39 1.17
N PRO A 290 18.92 5.18 0.32
CA PRO A 290 19.45 6.45 -0.22
C PRO A 290 19.64 7.55 0.84
N LYS A 291 18.98 7.47 2.00
CA LYS A 291 19.16 8.44 3.09
C LYS A 291 20.30 8.07 4.05
N CYS A 292 20.96 6.93 3.86
CA CYS A 292 22.14 6.57 4.62
C CYS A 292 23.31 7.46 4.17
N LYS A 293 23.86 8.28 5.08
CA LYS A 293 24.87 9.31 4.77
C LYS A 293 26.24 8.74 4.38
N SER A 294 26.48 7.45 4.64
CA SER A 294 27.68 6.73 4.22
C SER A 294 27.52 6.22 2.79
N LYS A 295 28.56 6.37 1.94
CA LYS A 295 28.65 5.60 0.69
C LYS A 295 28.42 4.13 1.02
N PRO A 296 27.56 3.39 0.28
CA PRO A 296 27.28 2.01 0.59
C PRO A 296 28.54 1.17 0.39
N GLN A 297 29.28 0.91 1.46
CA GLN A 297 30.22 -0.19 1.52
C GLN A 297 29.39 -1.44 1.86
N ASN A 298 29.60 -2.54 1.13
CA ASN A 298 28.94 -3.83 1.35
C ASN A 298 27.41 -3.83 1.11
N LEU A 299 26.98 -3.57 -0.13
CA LEU A 299 25.59 -3.79 -0.54
C LEU A 299 25.14 -5.24 -0.29
N LEU A 300 23.88 -5.44 0.12
CA LEU A 300 23.30 -6.76 0.31
C LEU A 300 23.09 -7.47 -1.04
N SER A 301 23.16 -8.80 -1.03
CA SER A 301 22.55 -9.61 -2.10
C SER A 301 21.03 -9.66 -1.94
N LYS A 302 20.32 -9.96 -3.03
CA LYS A 302 18.87 -10.22 -3.00
C LYS A 302 18.47 -11.25 -1.92
N ASP A 303 19.19 -12.37 -1.83
CA ASP A 303 18.89 -13.43 -0.86
C ASP A 303 19.04 -12.95 0.59
N LEU A 304 20.07 -12.15 0.86
CA LEU A 304 20.27 -11.60 2.19
C LEU A 304 19.18 -10.57 2.54
N LEU A 305 18.73 -9.77 1.56
CA LEU A 305 17.57 -8.90 1.74
C LEU A 305 16.29 -9.72 2.01
N GLU A 306 16.10 -10.85 1.33
CA GLU A 306 14.96 -11.74 1.56
C GLU A 306 14.96 -12.34 2.96
N THR A 307 16.13 -12.73 3.49
CA THR A 307 16.28 -13.13 4.90
C THR A 307 15.91 -11.99 5.84
N ARG A 308 16.40 -10.77 5.59
CA ARG A 308 16.08 -9.59 6.42
C ARG A 308 14.60 -9.24 6.40
N ILE A 309 13.92 -9.38 5.26
CA ILE A 309 12.48 -9.21 5.15
C ILE A 309 11.75 -10.27 5.98
N ARG A 310 12.19 -11.53 5.92
CA ARG A 310 11.59 -12.62 6.72
C ARG A 310 11.70 -12.37 8.22
N ASP A 311 12.89 -12.00 8.70
CA ASP A 311 13.13 -11.66 10.10
C ASP A 311 12.23 -10.49 10.53
N PHE A 312 12.17 -9.44 9.71
CA PHE A 312 11.30 -8.29 9.95
C PHE A 312 9.81 -8.67 10.01
N LEU A 313 9.35 -9.55 9.10
CA LEU A 313 7.96 -10.00 9.08
C LEU A 313 7.63 -10.79 10.34
N ASN A 314 8.53 -11.66 10.79
CA ASN A 314 8.38 -12.39 12.04
C ASN A 314 8.23 -11.42 13.23
N ASP A 315 9.09 -10.41 13.32
CA ASP A 315 8.98 -9.38 14.37
C ASP A 315 7.68 -8.57 14.25
N TYR A 316 7.31 -8.17 13.04
CA TYR A 316 6.09 -7.41 12.77
C TYR A 316 4.82 -8.19 13.18
N HIS A 317 4.78 -9.48 12.87
CA HIS A 317 3.68 -10.39 13.17
C HIS A 317 3.44 -10.59 14.68
N HIS A 318 4.50 -10.53 15.49
CA HIS A 318 4.43 -10.77 16.94
C HIS A 318 4.48 -9.49 17.77
N LYS A 319 4.74 -8.33 17.16
CA LYS A 319 4.72 -7.03 17.83
C LYS A 319 3.31 -6.46 17.87
N LYS A 320 2.97 -5.84 19.01
CA LYS A 320 1.69 -5.15 19.19
C LYS A 320 1.48 -4.07 18.11
N HIS A 321 0.41 -4.19 17.33
CA HIS A 321 0.08 -3.23 16.29
C HIS A 321 -0.78 -2.09 16.87
N PRO A 322 -0.40 -0.80 16.70
CA PRO A 322 -1.09 0.33 17.34
C PRO A 322 -2.58 0.42 17.03
N ALA A 323 -2.97 0.14 15.78
CA ALA A 323 -4.37 0.22 15.36
C ALA A 323 -5.23 -0.98 15.80
N LEU A 324 -4.61 -2.11 16.18
CA LEU A 324 -5.33 -3.32 16.61
C LEU A 324 -5.35 -3.47 18.13
N ASN A 325 -4.40 -2.85 18.83
CA ASN A 325 -4.13 -3.05 20.25
C ASN A 325 -3.74 -4.51 20.63
N LYS A 326 -3.36 -5.31 19.64
CA LYS A 326 -2.86 -6.70 19.72
C LYS A 326 -1.87 -6.96 18.58
N ASN A 327 -1.17 -8.08 18.59
CA ASN A 327 -0.26 -8.38 17.47
C ASN A 327 -1.04 -8.94 16.24
N PRO A 328 -0.49 -8.83 15.02
CA PRO A 328 -1.16 -9.31 13.82
C PRO A 328 -1.56 -10.79 13.84
N ILE A 329 -0.77 -11.68 14.45
CA ILE A 329 -1.08 -13.11 14.52
C ILE A 329 -2.23 -13.40 15.49
N GLU A 330 -2.22 -12.81 16.68
CA GLU A 330 -3.34 -12.86 17.62
C GLU A 330 -4.63 -12.33 16.98
N SER A 331 -4.55 -11.28 16.17
CA SER A 331 -5.72 -10.78 15.45
C SER A 331 -6.13 -11.69 14.30
N TRP A 332 -5.19 -12.41 13.70
CA TRP A 332 -5.47 -13.40 12.67
C TRP A 332 -6.27 -14.54 13.28
N GLU A 333 -5.77 -15.16 14.35
CA GLU A 333 -6.36 -16.33 15.00
C GLU A 333 -7.62 -16.02 15.83
N GLU A 334 -8.01 -14.75 15.93
CA GLU A 334 -9.18 -14.32 16.68
C GLU A 334 -10.47 -15.04 16.21
N ASN A 335 -11.27 -15.50 17.18
CA ASN A 335 -12.49 -16.28 16.97
C ASN A 335 -12.29 -17.70 16.43
N GLY A 336 -11.05 -18.21 16.38
CA GLY A 336 -10.76 -19.62 16.12
C GLY A 336 -11.23 -20.11 14.74
N PHE A 337 -11.28 -19.22 13.74
CA PHE A 337 -11.72 -19.60 12.41
C PHE A 337 -10.69 -20.52 11.74
N LEU A 338 -11.17 -21.48 10.94
CA LEU A 338 -10.31 -22.34 10.14
C LEU A 338 -10.30 -21.82 8.70
N PRO A 339 -9.14 -21.43 8.14
CA PRO A 339 -9.06 -20.99 6.76
C PRO A 339 -9.38 -22.14 5.81
N ARG A 340 -10.20 -21.87 4.78
CA ARG A 340 -10.39 -22.80 3.67
C ARG A 340 -9.08 -22.95 2.93
N LEU A 341 -8.66 -24.18 2.70
CA LEU A 341 -7.48 -24.48 1.88
C LEU A 341 -7.90 -25.13 0.56
N PRO A 342 -7.00 -25.13 -0.44
CA PRO A 342 -7.19 -25.93 -1.64
C PRO A 342 -7.30 -27.42 -1.27
N ASP A 343 -8.07 -28.18 -2.05
CA ASP A 343 -8.24 -29.62 -1.79
C ASP A 343 -6.93 -30.39 -2.01
N SER A 344 -6.06 -29.86 -2.88
CA SER A 344 -4.75 -30.42 -3.15
C SER A 344 -3.75 -29.31 -3.48
N TYR A 345 -2.46 -29.60 -3.33
CA TYR A 345 -1.41 -28.62 -3.64
C TYR A 345 -1.34 -28.29 -5.14
N GLU A 346 -1.73 -29.23 -5.98
CA GLU A 346 -1.77 -29.16 -7.43
C GLU A 346 -2.80 -28.15 -7.95
N GLN A 347 -3.87 -27.88 -7.20
CA GLN A 347 -4.81 -26.78 -7.53
C GLN A 347 -4.11 -25.42 -7.62
N LEU A 348 -2.97 -25.26 -6.93
CA LEU A 348 -2.17 -24.05 -6.98
C LEU A 348 -1.15 -24.04 -8.12
N ASP A 349 -1.04 -25.08 -8.94
CA ASP A 349 0.00 -25.17 -9.98
C ASP A 349 -0.23 -24.20 -11.14
N LEU A 350 -1.46 -23.70 -11.30
CA LEU A 350 -1.74 -22.58 -12.20
C LEU A 350 -0.96 -21.32 -11.79
N LEU A 351 -0.66 -21.13 -10.51
CA LEU A 351 0.09 -19.97 -10.00
C LEU A 351 1.61 -20.06 -10.27
N LEU A 352 2.11 -21.16 -10.85
CA LEU A 352 3.53 -21.39 -11.09
C LEU A 352 3.99 -20.81 -12.43
N LEU A 353 5.30 -20.58 -12.53
CA LEU A 353 5.98 -20.19 -13.77
C LEU A 353 5.94 -21.30 -14.79
N THR A 354 5.36 -21.05 -15.96
CA THR A 354 5.37 -22.00 -17.09
C THR A 354 6.55 -21.75 -18.01
N VAL A 355 7.32 -22.81 -18.31
CA VAL A 355 8.40 -22.76 -19.31
C VAL A 355 7.78 -22.73 -20.71
N VAL A 356 7.99 -21.62 -21.43
CA VAL A 356 7.40 -21.39 -22.77
C VAL A 356 7.76 -22.46 -23.80
N LYS A 357 8.99 -22.97 -23.77
CA LYS A 357 9.46 -24.00 -24.70
C LYS A 357 9.34 -25.39 -24.05
N PRO A 358 8.56 -26.32 -24.63
CA PRO A 358 8.50 -27.70 -24.16
C PRO A 358 9.90 -28.33 -24.06
N ARG A 359 10.09 -29.19 -23.06
CA ARG A 359 11.33 -29.95 -22.86
C ARG A 359 11.10 -31.40 -23.21
N LYS A 360 12.11 -32.03 -23.81
CA LYS A 360 12.07 -33.45 -24.14
C LYS A 360 12.51 -34.28 -22.95
N VAL A 361 11.72 -35.30 -22.58
CA VAL A 361 12.13 -36.27 -21.56
C VAL A 361 13.26 -37.13 -22.10
N ARG A 362 14.34 -37.28 -21.33
CA ARG A 362 15.49 -38.13 -21.65
C ARG A 362 15.53 -39.33 -20.70
N ASN A 363 16.35 -40.32 -21.03
CA ASN A 363 16.64 -41.47 -20.16
C ASN A 363 17.13 -41.06 -18.76
N VAL A 364 17.85 -39.95 -18.64
CA VAL A 364 18.34 -39.38 -17.37
C VAL A 364 17.34 -38.44 -16.68
N GLY A 365 16.13 -38.28 -17.24
CA GLY A 365 15.10 -37.34 -16.79
C GLY A 365 14.99 -36.10 -17.67
N ILE A 366 14.61 -34.97 -17.07
CA ILE A 366 14.39 -33.70 -17.76
C ILE A 366 15.50 -32.72 -17.41
N SER A 367 16.16 -32.14 -18.41
CA SER A 367 17.14 -31.09 -18.20
C SER A 367 16.50 -29.72 -18.26
N PHE A 368 16.51 -28.99 -17.15
CA PHE A 368 15.98 -27.63 -17.06
C PHE A 368 16.90 -26.74 -16.23
N SER A 369 17.17 -25.54 -16.72
CA SER A 369 18.09 -24.59 -16.10
C SER A 369 19.37 -25.28 -15.64
N GLY A 370 19.97 -26.13 -16.50
CA GLY A 370 21.20 -26.90 -16.27
C GLY A 370 21.22 -27.88 -15.08
N LEU A 371 20.06 -28.19 -14.50
CA LEU A 371 19.86 -29.28 -13.55
C LEU A 371 19.11 -30.42 -14.24
N ASN A 372 19.18 -31.61 -13.66
CA ASN A 372 18.44 -32.78 -14.12
C ASN A 372 17.39 -33.17 -13.09
N TYR A 373 16.16 -33.33 -13.55
CA TYR A 373 15.00 -33.66 -12.72
C TYR A 373 14.53 -35.06 -13.05
N GLN A 374 14.25 -35.86 -12.02
CA GLN A 374 13.93 -37.27 -12.15
C GLN A 374 12.61 -37.59 -11.45
N SER A 375 11.88 -38.53 -12.03
CA SER A 375 10.72 -39.17 -11.45
C SER A 375 10.53 -40.53 -12.13
N PRO A 376 10.20 -41.60 -11.40
CA PRO A 376 9.96 -42.93 -11.99
C PRO A 376 8.91 -42.90 -13.11
N VAL A 377 7.90 -42.02 -12.99
CA VAL A 377 6.81 -41.86 -13.96
C VAL A 377 7.33 -41.42 -15.34
N LEU A 378 8.46 -40.69 -15.40
CA LEU A 378 9.03 -40.19 -16.65
C LEU A 378 9.57 -41.29 -17.56
N ALA A 379 9.85 -42.48 -17.03
CA ALA A 379 10.38 -43.59 -17.81
C ALA A 379 9.46 -44.00 -18.98
N ALA A 380 8.14 -43.91 -18.79
CA ALA A 380 7.15 -44.21 -19.83
C ALA A 380 7.01 -43.12 -20.90
N TYR A 381 7.59 -41.93 -20.68
CA TYR A 381 7.45 -40.76 -21.55
C TYR A 381 8.80 -40.34 -22.15
N VAL A 382 9.82 -41.20 -22.12
CA VAL A 382 11.13 -40.91 -22.70
C VAL A 382 10.98 -40.64 -24.19
N GLY A 383 11.45 -39.46 -24.62
CA GLY A 383 11.32 -39.00 -26.00
C GLY A 383 10.16 -38.03 -26.22
N GLU A 384 9.20 -37.96 -25.31
CA GLU A 384 8.04 -37.08 -25.45
C GLU A 384 8.34 -35.63 -25.03
N PRO A 385 7.68 -34.64 -25.65
CA PRO A 385 7.70 -33.26 -25.17
C PRO A 385 6.78 -33.10 -23.96
N VAL A 386 7.27 -32.36 -22.96
CA VAL A 386 6.54 -32.01 -21.75
C VAL A 386 6.67 -30.52 -21.44
N VAL A 387 5.62 -29.96 -20.84
CA VAL A 387 5.59 -28.60 -20.32
C VAL A 387 5.99 -28.62 -18.84
N ILE A 388 6.78 -27.63 -18.43
CA ILE A 388 7.28 -27.53 -17.07
C ILE A 388 6.65 -26.33 -16.40
N ARG A 389 6.12 -26.52 -15.19
CA ARG A 389 5.78 -25.44 -14.26
C ARG A 389 6.67 -25.51 -13.02
N TYR A 390 7.11 -24.37 -12.50
CA TYR A 390 8.04 -24.33 -11.36
C TYR A 390 7.89 -23.05 -10.51
N ASP A 391 8.37 -23.08 -9.26
CA ASP A 391 8.52 -21.88 -8.43
C ASP A 391 9.98 -21.41 -8.52
N PRO A 392 10.26 -20.16 -8.91
CA PRO A 392 11.65 -19.68 -9.02
C PRO A 392 12.36 -19.55 -7.65
N ARG A 393 11.63 -19.57 -6.53
CA ARG A 393 12.20 -19.58 -5.16
C ARG A 393 12.69 -20.96 -4.76
N ASP A 394 12.12 -22.01 -5.34
CA ASP A 394 12.46 -23.40 -5.05
C ASP A 394 12.47 -24.23 -6.33
N ILE A 395 13.67 -24.46 -6.85
CA ILE A 395 13.90 -25.30 -8.03
C ILE A 395 14.37 -26.71 -7.64
N SER A 396 14.15 -27.15 -6.39
CA SER A 396 14.37 -28.54 -6.01
C SER A 396 13.35 -29.48 -6.68
N GLU A 397 12.18 -28.96 -7.02
CA GLU A 397 11.06 -29.69 -7.58
C GLU A 397 10.45 -28.93 -8.77
N ILE A 398 10.05 -29.66 -9.81
CA ILE A 398 9.27 -29.13 -10.94
C ILE A 398 8.00 -29.94 -11.16
N ARG A 399 6.94 -29.27 -11.61
CA ARG A 399 5.69 -29.89 -12.05
C ARG A 399 5.76 -30.14 -13.56
N VAL A 400 5.52 -31.38 -13.96
CA VAL A 400 5.60 -31.82 -15.35
C VAL A 400 4.20 -32.07 -15.89
N PHE A 401 3.91 -31.53 -17.07
CA PHE A 401 2.64 -31.68 -17.77
C PHE A 401 2.87 -32.27 -19.16
N HIS A 402 2.02 -33.21 -19.55
CA HIS A 402 1.99 -33.81 -20.88
C HIS A 402 0.57 -33.69 -21.43
N ASP A 403 0.41 -33.17 -22.65
CA ASP A 403 -0.89 -32.84 -23.26
C ASP A 403 -1.82 -32.06 -22.33
N ASP A 404 -1.28 -31.00 -21.71
CA ASP A 404 -1.94 -30.12 -20.72
C ASP A 404 -2.46 -30.81 -19.45
N LYS A 405 -2.16 -32.09 -19.25
CA LYS A 405 -2.48 -32.85 -18.04
C LYS A 405 -1.27 -32.96 -17.13
N TYR A 406 -1.51 -32.82 -15.83
CA TYR A 406 -0.47 -33.04 -14.83
C TYR A 406 -0.01 -34.50 -14.91
N LEU A 407 1.30 -34.69 -15.09
CA LEU A 407 1.93 -36.00 -15.21
C LEU A 407 2.55 -36.43 -13.88
N CYS A 408 3.52 -35.64 -13.39
CA CYS A 408 4.23 -35.94 -12.16
C CYS A 408 5.01 -34.73 -11.64
N SER A 409 5.45 -34.88 -10.39
CA SER A 409 6.48 -34.05 -9.80
C SER A 409 7.84 -34.67 -10.01
N ALA A 410 8.79 -33.89 -10.53
CA ALA A 410 10.15 -34.35 -10.76
C ALA A 410 11.12 -33.59 -9.85
N ILE A 411 11.95 -34.33 -9.14
CA ILE A 411 12.86 -33.80 -8.11
C ILE A 411 14.27 -33.74 -8.69
N CYS A 412 15.03 -32.70 -8.35
CA CYS A 412 16.46 -32.61 -8.63
C CYS A 412 17.25 -33.35 -7.54
N PRO A 413 17.91 -34.48 -7.84
CA PRO A 413 18.67 -35.23 -6.83
C PRO A 413 19.81 -34.42 -6.21
N GLU A 414 20.39 -33.46 -6.95
CA GLU A 414 21.46 -32.58 -6.45
C GLU A 414 20.97 -31.60 -5.38
N LEU A 415 19.65 -31.37 -5.29
CA LEU A 415 19.00 -30.40 -4.40
C LEU A 415 17.97 -31.05 -3.47
N SER A 416 17.86 -32.39 -3.44
CA SER A 416 16.78 -33.09 -2.73
C SER A 416 16.75 -32.84 -1.22
N GLU A 417 17.85 -32.34 -0.63
CA GLU A 417 17.96 -32.01 0.79
C GLU A 417 17.95 -30.50 1.08
N ARG A 418 17.92 -29.63 0.06
CA ARG A 418 18.03 -28.17 0.21
C ARG A 418 17.20 -27.42 -0.83
N SER A 419 16.29 -26.55 -0.40
CA SER A 419 15.63 -25.59 -1.29
C SER A 419 16.65 -24.54 -1.75
N VAL A 420 16.88 -24.44 -3.07
CA VAL A 420 17.76 -23.44 -3.68
C VAL A 420 16.93 -22.63 -4.67
N SER A 421 17.12 -21.31 -4.67
CA SER A 421 16.43 -20.44 -5.63
C SER A 421 17.09 -20.52 -7.01
N LEU A 422 16.30 -20.26 -8.07
CA LEU A 422 16.82 -20.22 -9.44
C LEU A 422 17.94 -19.19 -9.59
N ASP A 423 17.83 -18.13 -8.79
CA ASP A 423 18.79 -17.05 -8.83
C ASP A 423 20.15 -17.51 -8.26
N GLN A 424 20.16 -18.06 -7.05
CA GLN A 424 21.35 -18.67 -6.43
C GLN A 424 22.10 -19.63 -7.36
N LEU A 425 21.36 -20.45 -8.11
CA LEU A 425 21.93 -21.36 -9.10
C LEU A 425 22.66 -20.62 -10.24
N LYS A 426 22.08 -19.54 -10.78
CA LYS A 426 22.74 -18.72 -11.81
C LYS A 426 24.02 -18.10 -11.26
N LYS A 427 23.98 -17.52 -10.06
CA LYS A 427 25.17 -16.93 -9.42
C LYS A 427 26.29 -17.95 -9.24
N ALA A 428 25.98 -19.14 -8.73
CA ALA A 428 26.94 -20.23 -8.57
C ALA A 428 27.60 -20.62 -9.90
N ARG A 429 26.82 -20.67 -10.99
CA ARG A 429 27.36 -20.95 -12.33
C ARG A 429 28.24 -19.87 -12.90
N ILE A 430 27.86 -18.60 -12.72
CA ILE A 430 28.66 -17.46 -13.18
C ILE A 430 30.03 -17.51 -12.50
N LYS A 431 30.05 -17.72 -11.18
CA LYS A 431 31.29 -17.88 -10.39
C LYS A 431 32.14 -19.05 -10.92
N ARG A 432 31.54 -20.22 -11.11
CA ARG A 432 32.24 -21.41 -11.65
C ARG A 432 32.81 -21.16 -13.06
N LYS A 433 32.05 -20.48 -13.92
CA LYS A 433 32.50 -20.11 -15.28
C LYS A 433 33.68 -19.15 -15.24
N ALA A 434 33.69 -18.20 -14.30
CA ALA A 434 34.81 -17.28 -14.10
C ALA A 434 36.08 -18.01 -13.63
N GLU A 435 35.95 -18.94 -12.68
CA GLU A 435 37.06 -19.81 -12.24
C GLU A 435 37.63 -20.64 -13.39
N LEU A 436 36.78 -21.31 -14.17
CA LEU A 436 37.20 -22.11 -15.31
C LEU A 436 37.91 -21.26 -16.38
N ARG A 437 37.41 -20.04 -16.66
CA ARG A 437 38.08 -19.09 -17.55
C ARG A 437 39.46 -18.69 -17.04
N LYS A 438 39.60 -18.47 -15.72
CA LYS A 438 40.90 -18.18 -15.09
C LYS A 438 41.88 -19.35 -15.28
N ILE A 439 41.41 -20.58 -15.04
CA ILE A 439 42.21 -21.80 -15.27
C ILE A 439 42.61 -21.93 -16.74
N ILE A 440 41.68 -21.74 -17.68
CA ILE A 440 41.96 -21.79 -19.12
C ILE A 440 43.00 -20.73 -19.51
N ARG A 441 42.87 -19.49 -19.00
CA ARG A 441 43.82 -18.41 -19.27
C ARG A 441 45.22 -18.74 -18.73
N GLN A 442 45.30 -19.26 -17.50
CA GLN A 442 46.57 -19.69 -16.89
C GLN A 442 47.22 -20.81 -17.71
N ARG A 443 46.45 -21.83 -18.12
CA ARG A 443 46.95 -22.93 -18.95
C ARG A 443 47.37 -22.48 -20.34
N LYS A 444 46.62 -21.57 -20.98
CA LYS A 444 47.02 -20.96 -22.26
C LYS A 444 48.34 -20.20 -22.14
N SER A 445 48.51 -19.39 -21.09
CA SER A 445 49.77 -18.69 -20.84
C SER A 445 50.95 -19.65 -20.61
N LEU A 446 50.71 -20.80 -19.97
CA LEU A 446 51.73 -21.84 -19.78
C LEU A 446 52.08 -22.53 -21.11
N VAL A 447 51.08 -22.80 -21.95
CA VAL A 447 51.28 -23.35 -23.29
C VAL A 447 52.04 -22.37 -24.18
N ASP A 448 51.72 -21.07 -24.13
CA ASP A 448 52.45 -20.03 -24.86
C ASP A 448 53.92 -19.96 -24.41
N GLN A 449 54.21 -20.12 -23.12
CA GLN A 449 55.59 -20.23 -22.59
C GLN A 449 56.31 -21.50 -23.05
N ILE A 450 55.60 -22.63 -23.19
CA ILE A 450 56.18 -23.91 -23.67
C ILE A 450 56.42 -23.87 -25.19
N LEU A 451 55.57 -23.16 -25.93
CA LEU A 451 55.63 -23.04 -27.39
C LEU A 451 56.53 -21.91 -27.89
N GLU A 452 57.11 -21.08 -27.00
CA GLU A 452 58.21 -20.18 -27.35
C GLU A 452 59.43 -21.00 -27.83
N LYS A 453 59.46 -21.26 -29.15
CA LYS A 453 60.68 -21.65 -29.88
C LYS A 453 61.73 -20.53 -29.71
N PRO A 454 63.01 -20.85 -29.46
CA PRO A 454 64.06 -19.83 -29.47
C PRO A 454 64.08 -19.15 -30.84
N ALA A 455 64.08 -17.82 -30.84
CA ALA A 455 64.09 -17.02 -32.07
C ALA A 455 65.32 -17.38 -32.94
N PRO A 456 65.17 -17.52 -34.27
CA PRO A 456 66.34 -17.60 -35.15
C PRO A 456 67.11 -16.27 -35.12
N PRO A 457 68.43 -16.30 -35.39
CA PRO A 457 69.34 -15.22 -35.07
C PRO A 457 69.04 -13.92 -35.85
N ILE A 458 69.30 -12.82 -35.16
CA ILE A 458 69.15 -11.44 -35.61
C ILE A 458 69.96 -11.22 -36.90
N ILE A 459 69.28 -10.99 -38.03
CA ILE A 459 69.89 -10.37 -39.21
C ILE A 459 69.60 -8.87 -39.16
N ALA A 460 70.65 -8.10 -38.89
CA ALA A 460 70.61 -6.64 -38.91
C ALA A 460 70.21 -6.10 -40.30
N LYS A 461 69.14 -5.31 -40.35
CA LYS A 461 68.91 -4.36 -41.44
C LYS A 461 68.74 -2.94 -40.87
N LYS A 462 69.53 -2.04 -41.46
CA LYS A 462 69.84 -0.67 -41.05
C LYS A 462 68.59 0.23 -40.90
N LYS A 463 68.63 1.11 -39.90
CA LYS A 463 67.75 2.29 -39.78
C LYS A 463 68.01 3.30 -40.91
N PRO A 464 67.00 4.12 -41.25
CA PRO A 464 67.17 5.53 -40.90
C PRO A 464 65.93 6.20 -40.25
N LEU A 465 66.25 6.90 -39.16
CA LEU A 465 65.89 8.27 -38.73
C LEU A 465 64.46 8.83 -38.88
N ARG A 466 63.76 8.83 -37.73
CA ARG A 466 63.08 9.94 -37.00
C ARG A 466 62.36 11.06 -37.80
N GLY A 467 61.06 11.25 -37.51
CA GLY A 467 60.41 12.55 -37.73
C GLY A 467 58.93 12.68 -37.33
N LYS A 468 58.71 13.06 -36.05
CA LYS A 468 57.69 13.98 -35.50
C LYS A 468 56.23 13.56 -35.21
N GLN A 469 55.82 14.07 -34.04
CA GLN A 469 54.55 14.04 -33.31
C GLN A 469 53.49 14.98 -33.91
N THR A 470 52.21 14.74 -33.59
CA THR A 470 51.20 15.76 -33.17
C THR A 470 49.88 15.02 -32.85
N GLN A 471 49.47 14.95 -31.57
CA GLN A 471 48.56 15.84 -30.82
C GLN A 471 47.07 15.76 -31.20
N ASN A 472 46.28 15.38 -30.18
CA ASN A 472 44.82 15.38 -30.11
C ASN A 472 44.17 16.73 -30.47
N LYS A 473 42.97 16.70 -31.08
CA LYS A 473 41.85 17.64 -30.81
C LYS A 473 40.49 17.05 -31.25
N PRO A 474 39.37 17.50 -30.63
CA PRO A 474 38.08 16.79 -30.62
C PRO A 474 37.17 17.12 -31.83
N GLN A 475 36.29 16.17 -32.17
CA GLN A 475 35.27 16.30 -33.21
C GLN A 475 34.09 17.17 -32.73
N LEU A 476 33.80 18.24 -33.48
CA LEU A 476 32.53 18.97 -33.44
C LEU A 476 31.56 18.35 -34.46
N LYS A 477 30.30 18.18 -34.04
CA LYS A 477 29.17 17.75 -34.88
C LYS A 477 28.61 18.94 -35.68
N ILE A 478 28.30 18.73 -36.95
CA ILE A 478 27.41 19.59 -37.73
C ILE A 478 26.38 18.69 -38.42
N TYR A 479 25.11 19.09 -38.34
CA TYR A 479 23.95 18.48 -38.98
C TYR A 479 23.86 19.00 -40.43
N GLU A 480 23.45 18.17 -41.37
CA GLU A 480 22.89 18.64 -42.64
C GLU A 480 21.41 18.26 -42.72
N ASN A 481 20.60 19.28 -42.98
CA ASN A 481 19.23 19.17 -43.45
C ASN A 481 19.27 18.72 -44.92
N GLU A 482 18.44 17.75 -45.26
CA GLU A 482 17.54 17.78 -46.43
C GLU A 482 16.30 16.95 -46.12
#